data_AF-A0A552VED8-F1
#
_entry.id   AF-A0A552VED8-F1
#
_cell.length_a   1.000
_cell.length_b   1.000
_cell.length_c   1.000
_cell.angle_alpha   90.00
_cell.angle_beta   90.00
_cell.angle_gamma   90.00
#
_symmetry.space_group_name_H-M   'P 1'
#
loop_
_entity.id
_entity.type
_entity.pdbx_description
1 polymer ?
#
loop_
_entity_poly.entity_id
_entity_poly.type
_entity_poly.pdbx_seq_one_letter_code
_entity_poly.pdbx_strand_id
1 'polypeptide(L)' 'MNKSITEGMKRRKKIIEYAIKEKNNAKVARKYHVTRQYVHYWMKRYDGTIESLYGVTRIYC' A
#
# COMPACT_ATOMS: atom_id res chain seq x y z
N MET A 1 -6.95 6.85 21.74
CA MET A 1 -6.73 7.02 20.29
C MET A 1 -7.55 5.96 19.56
N ASN A 2 -8.72 6.31 19.05
CA ASN A 2 -9.55 5.35 18.31
C ASN A 2 -8.85 5.05 16.98
N LYS A 3 -8.20 3.88 16.86
CA LYS A 3 -7.65 3.37 15.60
C LYS A 3 -8.80 2.95 14.69
N SER A 4 -9.64 3.88 14.26
CA SER A 4 -10.65 3.60 13.26
C SER A 4 -9.95 3.33 11.92
N ILE A 5 -10.37 2.27 11.24
CA ILE A 5 -9.82 1.93 9.92
C ILE A 5 -10.19 3.04 8.95
N THR A 6 -9.19 3.76 8.45
CA THR A 6 -9.39 4.83 7.46
C THR A 6 -9.52 4.26 6.05
N GLU A 7 -10.20 4.99 5.16
CA GLU A 7 -10.31 4.61 3.74
C GLU A 7 -8.94 4.52 3.04
N GLY A 8 -7.97 5.35 3.46
CA GLY A 8 -6.60 5.28 2.96
C GLY A 8 -5.93 3.93 3.26
N MET A 9 -6.15 3.39 4.46
CA MET A 9 -5.63 2.07 4.84
C MET A 9 -6.28 0.95 4.02
N LYS A 10 -7.60 1.01 3.81
CA LYS A 10 -8.31 0.04 2.96
C LYS A 10 -7.81 0.07 1.52
N ARG A 11 -7.58 1.28 0.97
CA ARG A 11 -7.02 1.44 -0.38
C ARG A 11 -5.62 0.83 -0.48
N ARG A 12 -4.73 1.12 0.47
CA ARG A 12 -3.36 0.54 0.51
C ARG A 12 -3.40 -0.98 0.60
N LYS A 13 -4.28 -1.54 1.46
CA LYS A 13 -4.46 -2.99 1.60
C LYS A 13 -4.80 -3.64 0.26
N LYS A 14 -5.79 -3.10 -0.46
CA LYS A 14 -6.18 -3.59 -1.80
C LYS A 14 -5.02 -3.55 -2.80
N ILE A 15 -4.22 -2.47 -2.79
CA ILE A 15 -3.05 -2.32 -3.68
C ILE A 15 -2.01 -3.41 -3.38
N ILE A 16 -1.71 -3.64 -2.09
CA ILE A 16 -0.68 -4.60 -1.68
C ILE A 16 -1.13 -6.05 -1.87
N GLU A 17 -2.37 -6.39 -1.53
CA GLU A 17 -2.92 -7.72 -1.81
C GLU A 17 -2.88 -8.04 -3.30
N TYR A 18 -3.19 -7.06 -4.15
CA TYR A 18 -3.07 -7.21 -5.59
C TYR A 18 -1.61 -7.35 -6.05
N ALA A 19 -0.67 -6.60 -5.45
CA ALA A 19 0.75 -6.71 -5.74
C ALA A 19 1.34 -8.08 -5.36
N ILE A 20 0.93 -8.64 -4.21
CA ILE A 20 1.32 -9.98 -3.76
C ILE A 20 0.79 -11.04 -4.73
N LYS A 21 -0.47 -10.92 -5.17
CA LYS A 21 -1.08 -11.84 -6.14
C LYS A 21 -0.38 -11.82 -7.49
N GLU A 22 -0.09 -10.64 -8.02
CA GLU A 22 0.46 -10.47 -9.38
C GLU A 22 1.99 -10.62 -9.44
N LYS A 23 2.69 -10.51 -8.30
CA LYS A 23 4.16 -10.49 -8.20
C LYS A 23 4.86 -9.46 -9.13
N ASN A 24 4.13 -8.45 -9.59
CA ASN A 24 4.63 -7.42 -10.52
C ASN A 24 4.19 -6.02 -10.10
N ASN A 25 5.10 -5.29 -9.47
CA ASN A 25 4.84 -3.94 -8.94
C ASN A 25 4.56 -2.91 -10.04
N ALA A 26 5.11 -3.07 -11.25
CA ALA A 26 4.88 -2.13 -12.36
C ALA A 26 3.46 -2.26 -12.95
N LYS A 27 2.92 -3.49 -13.01
CA LYS A 27 1.53 -3.74 -13.41
C LYS A 27 0.54 -3.11 -12.41
N VAL A 28 0.80 -3.29 -11.12
CA VAL A 28 -0.04 -2.72 -10.06
C VAL A 28 0.03 -1.19 -10.05
N ALA A 29 1.23 -0.63 -10.19
CA ALA A 29 1.44 0.82 -10.27
C ALA A 29 0.59 1.48 -11.37
N ARG A 30 0.60 0.89 -12.59
CA ARG A 30 -0.24 1.35 -13.71
C ARG A 30 -1.73 1.25 -13.41
N LYS A 31 -2.19 0.14 -12.84
CA LYS A 31 -3.62 -0.09 -12.51
C LYS A 31 -4.19 0.92 -11.52
N TYR A 32 -3.39 1.31 -10.52
CA TYR A 32 -3.84 2.17 -9.43
C TYR A 32 -3.37 3.62 -9.56
N HIS A 33 -2.73 3.98 -10.68
CA HIS A 33 -2.15 5.30 -10.93
C HIS A 33 -1.24 5.76 -9.78
N VAL A 34 -0.36 4.87 -9.33
CA VAL A 34 0.64 5.15 -8.28
C VAL A 34 2.04 4.86 -8.80
N THR A 35 3.06 5.39 -8.13
CA THR A 35 4.44 5.09 -8.50
C THR A 35 4.82 3.66 -8.10
N ARG A 36 5.73 3.03 -8.86
CA ARG A 36 6.27 1.70 -8.51
C ARG A 36 6.94 1.70 -7.13
N GLN A 37 7.64 2.79 -6.80
CA GLN A 37 8.30 2.97 -5.51
C GLN A 37 7.29 2.97 -4.36
N TYR A 38 6.12 3.61 -4.54
CA TYR A 38 5.03 3.57 -3.57
C TYR A 38 4.59 2.14 -3.27
N VAL A 39 4.33 1.33 -4.30
CA VAL A 39 3.94 -0.07 -4.14
C VAL A 39 5.03 -0.87 -3.41
N HIS A 40 6.29 -0.71 -3.82
CA HIS A 40 7.41 -1.43 -3.20
C HIS A 40 7.60 -1.04 -1.72
N TYR A 41 7.54 0.24 -1.40
CA TYR A 41 7.69 0.76 -0.04
C TYR A 41 6.64 0.17 0.90
N TRP A 42 5.36 0.17 0.49
CA TRP A 42 4.28 -0.38 1.30
C TRP A 42 4.31 -1.90 1.35
N MET A 43 4.69 -2.57 0.27
CA MET A 43 4.87 -4.02 0.27
C MET A 43 5.93 -4.48 1.28
N LYS A 44 7.04 -3.72 1.39
CA LYS A 44 8.12 -4.04 2.35
C LYS A 44 7.70 -3.84 3.82
N ARG A 45 6.68 -3.01 4.07
CA ARG A 45 6.14 -2.74 5.41
C ARG A 45 4.95 -3.61 5.79
N TYR A 46 4.33 -4.26 4.81
CA TYR A 46 3.11 -5.02 5.03
C TYR A 46 3.41 -6.35 5.72
N ASP A 47 2.95 -6.49 6.96
CA ASP A 47 3.05 -7.70 7.79
C ASP A 47 1.83 -8.64 7.65
N GLY A 48 0.86 -8.28 6.80
CA GLY A 48 -0.42 -8.98 6.65
C GLY A 48 -1.58 -8.36 7.43
N THR A 49 -1.32 -7.40 8.31
CA THR A 49 -2.35 -6.66 9.05
C THR A 49 -2.64 -5.30 8.40
N ILE A 50 -3.86 -4.78 8.57
CA ILE A 50 -4.19 -3.43 8.09
C ILE A 50 -3.50 -2.34 8.93
N GLU A 51 -3.05 -2.69 10.14
CA GLU A 51 -2.36 -1.77 11.05
C GLU A 51 -0.95 -1.44 10.59
N SER A 52 -0.23 -2.34 9.93
CA SER A 52 1.09 -2.03 9.34
C SER A 52 1.05 -1.01 8.20
N LEU A 53 -0.14 -0.79 7.63
CA LEU A 53 -0.40 0.24 6.63
C LEU A 53 -0.76 1.60 7.25
N TYR A 54 -0.76 1.68 8.58
CA TYR A 54 -0.90 2.90 9.35
C TYR A 54 0.41 3.69 9.27
N GLY A 55 0.40 4.81 8.56
CA GLY A 55 1.60 5.62 8.39
C GLY A 55 1.36 6.86 7.55
N VAL A 56 1.92 7.97 8.03
CA VAL A 56 2.01 9.25 7.33
C VAL A 56 2.90 9.04 6.11
N THR A 57 2.35 9.35 4.94
CA THR A 57 3.10 9.39 3.69
C THR A 57 4.19 10.46 3.85
N ARG A 58 5.43 10.10 4.18
CA ARG A 58 6.57 11.00 3.90
C ARG A 58 6.72 11.01 2.39
N ILE A 59 6.12 12.02 1.79
CA ILE A 59 6.31 12.40 0.39
C ILE A 59 7.82 12.61 0.23
N TYR A 60 8.49 11.70 -0.46
CA TYR A 60 9.68 12.09 -1.20
C TYR A 60 9.18 12.52 -2.58
N CYS A 61 9.38 13.81 -2.87
CA CYS A 61 9.30 14.39 -4.21
C CYS A 61 10.12 13.58 -5.21
#